data_AF-J0WP38-F1
#
_entry.id   AF-J0WP38-F1
#
_cell.length_a   1.000
_cell.length_b   1.000
_cell.length_c   1.000
_cell.angle_alpha   90.00
_cell.angle_beta   90.00
_cell.angle_gamma   90.00
#
_symmetry.space_group_name_H-M   'P 1'
#
loop_
_entity.id
_entity.type
_entity.pdbx_description
1 polymer ?
#
loop_
_entity_poly.entity_id
_entity_poly.type
_entity_poly.pdbx_seq_one_letter_code
_entity_poly.pdbx_strand_id
1 'polypeptide(L)'
;FRKLLKALFVDEAHVIAEWAKKFREAYGFLGRLRSFTGQDIPFVCLSATVNTATFSMIWKTLGYGLRPFFGMDLGVSRRTLSYIVARM
;
A
#
# COMPACT_ATOMS: atom_id res chain seq x y z
N PHE A 1 -3.89 -7.76 23.59
CA PHE A 1 -3.77 -7.78 22.12
C PHE A 1 -2.57 -6.99 21.59
N ARG A 2 -2.45 -5.67 21.82
CA ARG A 2 -1.36 -4.84 21.26
C ARG A 2 0.06 -5.41 21.44
N LYS A 3 0.39 -5.94 22.64
CA LYS A 3 1.71 -6.56 22.92
C LYS A 3 2.03 -7.80 22.07
N LEU A 4 1.00 -8.46 21.52
CA LEU A 4 1.12 -9.66 20.69
C LEU A 4 1.12 -9.32 19.20
N LEU A 5 0.59 -8.16 18.79
CA LEU A 5 0.59 -7.72 17.40
C LEU A 5 2.00 -7.27 17.00
N LYS A 6 2.50 -7.77 15.87
CA LYS A 6 3.88 -7.48 15.40
C LYS A 6 3.94 -6.63 14.15
N ALA A 7 2.94 -6.72 13.29
CA ALA A 7 2.85 -5.94 12.05
C ALA A 7 1.40 -5.96 11.53
N LEU A 8 1.09 -4.99 10.66
CA LEU A 8 -0.13 -4.95 9.86
C LEU A 8 0.26 -4.93 8.38
N PHE A 9 -0.32 -5.82 7.60
CA PHE A 9 -0.11 -5.91 6.16
C PHE A 9 -1.35 -5.39 5.43
N VAL A 10 -1.14 -4.43 4.53
CA VAL A 10 -2.17 -3.89 3.64
C VAL A 10 -1.80 -4.30 2.23
N ASP A 11 -2.49 -5.33 1.73
CA ASP A 11 -2.38 -5.76 0.34
C ASP A 11 -3.23 -4.87 -0.58
N GLU A 12 -2.87 -4.81 -1.84
CA GLU A 12 -3.50 -3.98 -2.87
C GLU A 12 -3.70 -2.52 -2.44
N ALA A 13 -2.67 -1.92 -1.84
CA ALA A 13 -2.76 -0.60 -1.23
C ALA A 13 -3.13 0.52 -2.23
N HIS A 14 -2.94 0.33 -3.55
CA HIS A 14 -3.39 1.27 -4.57
C HIS A 14 -4.89 1.54 -4.53
N VAL A 15 -5.68 0.60 -4.03
CA VAL A 15 -7.14 0.73 -3.82
C VAL A 15 -7.49 1.92 -2.90
N ILE A 16 -6.59 2.34 -2.01
CA ILE A 16 -6.78 3.54 -1.18
C ILE A 16 -7.00 4.79 -2.05
N ALA A 17 -6.27 4.91 -3.15
CA ALA A 17 -6.38 6.05 -4.06
C ALA A 17 -7.65 5.99 -4.92
N GLU A 18 -8.00 4.79 -5.37
CA GLU A 18 -9.11 4.59 -6.32
C GLU A 18 -10.48 4.61 -5.61
N TRP A 19 -10.58 3.95 -4.46
CA TRP A 19 -11.88 3.58 -3.89
C TRP A 19 -12.27 4.39 -2.67
N ALA A 20 -11.35 5.14 -2.06
CA ALA A 20 -11.67 6.03 -0.94
C ALA A 20 -12.74 7.08 -1.27
N LYS A 21 -13.00 7.35 -2.56
CA LYS A 21 -14.01 8.31 -3.02
C LYS A 21 -15.31 7.70 -3.55
N LYS A 22 -15.37 6.39 -3.85
CA LYS A 22 -16.50 5.83 -4.63
C LYS A 22 -16.98 4.41 -4.30
N PHE A 23 -16.14 3.50 -3.77
CA PHE A 23 -16.51 2.07 -3.70
C PHE A 23 -16.31 1.43 -2.31
N ARG A 24 -15.28 1.82 -1.55
CA ARG A 24 -15.06 1.36 -0.16
C ARG A 24 -14.39 2.45 0.69
N GLU A 25 -15.20 3.33 1.26
CA GLU A 25 -14.74 4.41 2.15
C GLU A 25 -13.89 3.88 3.33
N ALA A 26 -14.12 2.64 3.76
CA ALA A 26 -13.35 1.95 4.80
C ALA A 26 -11.82 2.02 4.57
N TYR A 27 -11.36 2.00 3.31
CA TYR A 27 -9.93 2.10 2.99
C TYR A 27 -9.33 3.49 3.29
N GLY A 28 -10.13 4.56 3.18
CA GLY A 28 -9.73 5.91 3.59
C GLY A 28 -9.55 6.05 5.10
N PHE A 29 -10.06 5.10 5.89
CA PHE A 29 -9.99 5.10 7.34
C PHE A 29 -8.93 4.13 7.91
N LEU A 30 -8.15 3.45 7.07
CA LEU A 30 -7.14 2.49 7.53
C LEU A 30 -6.10 3.10 8.48
N GLY A 31 -5.79 4.39 8.31
CA GLY A 31 -4.94 5.13 9.25
C GLY A 31 -5.46 5.12 10.70
N ARG A 32 -6.78 5.02 10.91
CA ARG A 32 -7.39 4.95 12.25
C ARG A 32 -6.97 3.69 13.01
N LEU A 33 -6.57 2.61 12.31
CA LEU A 33 -6.05 1.41 12.95
C LEU A 33 -4.84 1.72 13.83
N ARG A 34 -4.03 2.73 13.49
CA ARG A 34 -2.91 3.17 14.32
C ARG A 34 -3.32 3.63 15.72
N SER A 35 -4.51 4.21 15.88
CA SER A 35 -5.05 4.58 17.20
C SER A 35 -5.36 3.34 18.05
N PHE A 36 -5.70 2.21 17.40
CA PHE A 36 -6.01 0.95 18.07
C PHE A 36 -4.79 0.04 18.26
N THR A 37 -3.80 0.10 17.37
CA THR A 37 -2.61 -0.78 17.41
C THR A 37 -1.42 -0.13 18.09
N GLY A 38 -1.41 1.20 18.19
CA GLY A 38 -0.24 1.99 18.57
C GLY A 38 0.58 2.36 17.35
N GLN A 39 1.42 3.40 17.52
CA GLN A 39 2.28 3.89 16.46
C GLN A 39 3.46 2.94 16.19
N ASP A 40 3.83 2.11 17.18
CA ASP A 40 5.02 1.24 17.15
C ASP A 40 4.88 0.02 16.25
N ILE A 41 3.64 -0.31 15.87
CA ILE A 41 3.39 -1.42 14.98
C ILE A 41 3.69 -0.98 13.52
N PRO A 42 4.60 -1.67 12.82
CA PRO A 42 4.88 -1.40 11.42
C PRO A 42 3.66 -1.72 10.56
N PHE A 43 3.36 -0.82 9.62
CA PHE A 43 2.36 -1.03 8.58
C PHE A 43 3.12 -1.28 7.28
N VAL A 44 2.99 -2.49 6.74
CA VAL A 44 3.60 -2.90 5.48
C VAL A 44 2.53 -2.79 4.41
N CYS A 45 2.80 -2.03 3.34
CA CYS A 45 1.90 -1.95 2.19
C CYS A 45 2.51 -2.68 0.99
N LEU A 46 1.68 -3.46 0.29
CA LEU A 46 2.04 -4.16 -0.94
C LEU A 46 1.07 -3.72 -2.02
N SER A 47 1.57 -3.51 -3.23
CA SER A 47 0.76 -3.13 -4.38
C SER A 47 1.53 -3.31 -5.68
N ALA A 48 0.85 -3.74 -6.75
CA ALA A 48 1.45 -3.88 -8.07
C ALA A 48 1.49 -2.55 -8.85
N THR A 49 0.47 -1.72 -8.71
CA THR A 49 0.26 -0.52 -9.54
C THR A 49 0.28 0.75 -8.68
N VAL A 50 1.41 1.46 -8.62
CA VAL A 50 1.53 2.67 -7.80
C VAL A 50 2.21 3.78 -8.60
N ASN A 51 1.44 4.81 -8.93
CA ASN A 51 2.01 6.07 -9.41
C ASN A 51 2.29 7.03 -8.23
N THR A 52 2.98 8.14 -8.48
CA THR A 52 3.36 9.12 -7.44
C THR A 52 2.16 9.70 -6.67
N ALA A 53 1.03 9.93 -7.35
CA ALA A 53 -0.18 10.45 -6.70
C ALA A 53 -0.82 9.41 -5.77
N THR A 54 -0.91 8.15 -6.23
CA THR A 54 -1.37 7.01 -5.44
C THR A 54 -0.45 6.78 -4.24
N PHE A 55 0.87 6.78 -4.44
CA PHE A 55 1.85 6.70 -3.35
C PHE A 55 1.64 7.79 -2.31
N SER A 56 1.47 9.05 -2.75
CA SER A 56 1.25 10.19 -1.85
C SER A 56 -0.04 10.03 -1.03
N MET A 57 -1.10 9.46 -1.63
CA MET A 57 -2.34 9.16 -0.91
C MET A 57 -2.17 8.02 0.09
N ILE A 58 -1.53 6.91 -0.30
CA ILE A 58 -1.20 5.81 0.62
C ILE A 58 -0.37 6.32 1.80
N TRP A 59 0.66 7.12 1.51
CA TRP A 59 1.55 7.71 2.50
C TRP A 59 0.80 8.49 3.56
N LYS A 60 -0.09 9.38 3.12
CA LYS A 60 -0.92 10.18 4.02
C LYS A 60 -1.94 9.32 4.78
N THR A 61 -2.67 8.45 4.10
CA THR A 61 -3.72 7.61 4.69
C THR A 61 -3.16 6.66 5.74
N LEU A 62 -2.02 6.01 5.46
CA LEU A 62 -1.37 5.09 6.38
C LEU A 62 -0.43 5.80 7.35
N GLY A 63 -0.36 7.12 7.37
CA GLY A 63 0.41 7.89 8.35
C GLY A 63 1.90 7.55 8.38
N TYR A 64 2.53 7.40 7.22
CA TYR A 64 3.98 7.22 7.12
C TYR A 64 4.73 8.55 7.38
N GLY A 65 6.03 8.46 7.71
CA GLY A 65 6.89 9.62 7.95
C GLY A 65 7.19 9.94 9.42
N LEU A 66 6.52 9.29 10.38
CA LEU A 66 6.83 9.42 11.81
C LEU A 66 7.98 8.51 12.27
N ARG A 67 8.51 7.66 11.37
CA ARG A 67 9.57 6.68 11.61
C ARG A 67 10.42 6.53 10.36
N PRO A 68 11.63 5.94 10.47
CA PRO A 68 12.38 5.48 9.32
C PRO A 68 11.48 4.64 8.40
N PHE A 69 11.48 5.00 7.11
CA PHE A 69 10.68 4.35 6.10
C PHE A 69 11.59 3.57 5.16
N PHE A 70 11.19 2.34 4.85
CA PHE A 70 11.80 1.52 3.81
C PHE A 70 10.77 1.27 2.72
N GLY A 71 11.13 1.55 1.48
CA GLY A 71 10.31 1.30 0.31
C GLY A 71 11.17 0.84 -0.86
N MET A 72 10.62 -0.05 -1.67
CA MET A 72 11.29 -0.60 -2.84
C MET A 72 10.31 -0.68 -4.01
N ASP A 73 10.71 -0.17 -5.16
CA ASP A 73 10.04 -0.38 -6.44
C ASP A 73 10.87 -1.39 -7.25
N LEU A 74 10.26 -2.54 -7.56
CA LEU A 74 10.91 -3.61 -8.32
C LEU A 74 10.79 -3.42 -9.83
N GLY A 75 10.00 -2.44 -10.28
CA GLY A 75 9.63 -2.26 -11.68
C GLY A 75 8.81 -3.42 -12.24
N VAL A 76 8.59 -3.38 -13.55
CA VAL A 76 7.75 -4.35 -14.27
C VAL A 76 8.53 -5.26 -15.21
N SER A 77 9.84 -5.06 -15.33
CA SER A 77 10.67 -5.77 -16.31
C SER A 77 10.83 -7.25 -15.94
N ARG A 78 10.49 -8.12 -16.90
CA ARG A 78 10.64 -9.57 -16.79
C ARG A 78 11.55 -10.06 -17.91
N ARG A 79 12.85 -10.16 -17.61
CA ARG A 79 13.91 -10.54 -18.59
C ARG A 79 13.71 -11.92 -19.23
N THR A 80 12.92 -12.78 -18.60
CA THR A 80 12.62 -14.14 -19.07
C THR A 80 11.41 -14.22 -20.00
N LEU A 81 10.69 -13.10 -20.22
CA LEU A 81 9.51 -13.07 -21.08
C LEU A 81 9.85 -12.49 -22.46
N SER A 82 9.42 -13.19 -23.51
CA SER A 82 9.39 -12.68 -24.88
C SER A 82 7.95 -12.28 -25.24
N TYR A 83 7.78 -11.11 -25.84
CA TYR A 83 6.48 -10.58 -26.25
C TYR A 83 6.30 -10.77 -27.76
N ILE A 84 5.28 -11.51 -28.17
CA ILE A 84 4.96 -11.77 -29.58
C ILE A 84 3.53 -11.29 -29.84
N VAL A 85 3.35 -10.48 -30.88
CA VAL A 85 2.03 -10.07 -31.38
C VAL A 85 1.90 -10.63 -32.80
N ALA A 86 0.95 -11.53 -33.02
CA ALA A 86 0.67 -12.14 -34.31
C ALA A 86 -0.79 -11.87 -34.70
N ARG A 87 -1.03 -11.65 -35.99
CA ARG A 87 -2.39 -11.57 -36.54
C ARG A 87 -2.89 -12.99 -36.74
N MET A 88 -4.09 -13.29 -36.24
CA MET A 88 -4.81 -14.53 -36.59
C MET A 88 -5.21 -14.53 -38.06
#